data_AF-A0A519V132-F1
#
_entry.id   AF-A0A519V132-F1
#
_cell.length_a   1.000
_cell.length_b   1.000
_cell.length_c   1.000
_cell.angle_alpha   90.00
_cell.angle_beta   90.00
_cell.angle_gamma   90.00
#
_symmetry.space_group_name_H-M   'P 1'
#
loop_
_entity.id
_entity.type
_entity.pdbx_description
1 polymer ?
#
loop_
_entity_poly.entity_id
_entity_poly.type
_entity_poly.pdbx_seq_one_letter_code
_entity_poly.pdbx_strand_id
1 'polypeptide(L)'
;MKLLKTAFLILIAIYFVGCLPNVDPKGATYKSNSPFYITKKPEIVKHILVPAGTKLVYQATAGLEGEQDKMMDEENLYEIKVENGGTIDWAGIPVNWIYKFFNEDMSGFRIYPDFEKMKKENTGKFAKMWYECADGMGITVKSTADWSANLNNISDVESCGVNYQRFFKDDKKMQNYLDSLFSELKKSAVLKIAR
;
A
#
# COMPACT_ATOMS: atom_id res chain seq x y z
N MET A 1 -62.91 14.35 4.28
CA MET A 1 -61.80 13.59 3.65
C MET A 1 -60.48 14.36 3.78
N LYS A 2 -59.86 14.36 4.97
CA LYS A 2 -58.57 15.06 5.23
C LYS A 2 -57.47 14.13 5.76
N LEU A 3 -57.67 12.82 5.70
CA LEU A 3 -56.75 11.81 6.24
C LEU A 3 -56.04 10.98 5.17
N LEU A 4 -56.23 11.27 3.88
CA LEU A 4 -55.64 10.47 2.79
C LEU A 4 -54.41 11.11 2.13
N LYS A 5 -54.04 12.35 2.48
CA LYS A 5 -52.94 13.08 1.82
C LYS A 5 -51.60 12.99 2.55
N THR A 6 -51.60 12.56 3.82
CA THR A 6 -50.38 12.44 4.63
C THR A 6 -49.68 11.08 4.52
N ALA A 7 -50.34 10.07 3.94
CA ALA A 7 -49.75 8.74 3.77
C ALA A 7 -48.82 8.63 2.54
N PHE A 8 -48.93 9.54 1.55
CA PHE A 8 -48.17 9.43 0.30
C PHE A 8 -46.77 10.07 0.38
N LEU A 9 -46.50 10.87 1.40
CA LEU A 9 -45.20 11.56 1.59
C LEU A 9 -44.17 10.76 2.38
N ILE A 10 -44.56 9.62 2.99
CA ILE A 10 -43.65 8.80 3.81
C ILE A 10 -43.05 7.63 3.01
N LEU A 11 -43.63 7.25 1.85
CA LEU A 11 -43.16 6.12 1.06
C LEU A 11 -42.06 6.43 0.03
N ILE A 12 -41.68 7.69 -0.15
CA ILE A 12 -40.62 8.09 -1.12
C ILE A 12 -39.24 8.25 -0.44
N ALA A 13 -39.17 8.18 0.88
CA ALA A 13 -37.93 8.42 1.63
C ALA A 13 -36.99 7.20 1.77
N ILE A 14 -37.31 6.02 1.21
CA ILE A 14 -36.54 4.77 1.44
C ILE A 14 -35.73 4.31 0.20
N TYR A 15 -35.76 5.01 -0.93
CA TYR A 15 -35.08 4.55 -2.16
C TYR A 15 -33.71 5.19 -2.47
N PHE A 16 -33.06 5.85 -1.50
CA PHE A 16 -31.68 6.34 -1.68
C PHE A 16 -30.68 5.69 -0.71
N VAL A 17 -30.76 4.36 -0.55
CA VAL A 17 -29.54 3.56 -0.27
C VAL A 17 -29.02 3.04 -1.60
N GLY A 18 -28.74 3.96 -2.52
CA GLY A 18 -27.86 3.66 -3.64
C GLY A 18 -26.47 3.49 -3.04
N CYS A 19 -26.00 2.25 -3.00
CA CYS A 19 -24.60 1.91 -2.79
C CYS A 19 -23.80 2.80 -3.74
N LEU A 20 -23.17 3.85 -3.22
CA LEU A 20 -22.17 4.57 -4.01
C LEU A 20 -21.12 3.51 -4.35
N PRO A 21 -20.84 3.23 -5.64
CA PRO A 21 -19.59 2.57 -5.94
C PRO A 21 -18.50 3.40 -5.25
N ASN A 22 -17.49 2.76 -4.68
CA ASN A 22 -16.31 3.44 -4.17
C ASN A 22 -15.64 4.16 -5.36
N VAL A 23 -16.15 5.35 -5.72
CA VAL A 23 -15.58 6.22 -6.73
C VAL A 23 -14.59 7.10 -5.99
N ASP A 24 -13.33 6.70 -6.07
CA ASP A 24 -12.22 7.49 -5.57
C ASP A 24 -12.17 8.81 -6.36
N PRO A 25 -12.31 9.99 -5.72
CA PRO A 25 -12.59 11.21 -6.47
C PRO A 25 -11.46 11.70 -7.39
N LYS A 26 -10.23 11.18 -7.29
CA LYS A 26 -9.06 11.56 -8.12
C LYS A 26 -7.96 10.48 -8.21
N GLY A 27 -8.28 9.21 -7.96
CA GLY A 27 -7.28 8.14 -7.88
C GLY A 27 -7.52 7.01 -8.86
N ALA A 28 -6.45 6.33 -9.26
CA ALA A 28 -6.50 5.12 -10.07
C ALA A 28 -7.60 4.18 -9.55
N THR A 29 -8.65 3.98 -10.34
CA THR A 29 -9.81 3.20 -9.91
C THR A 29 -9.40 1.73 -9.82
N TYR A 30 -9.42 1.17 -8.61
CA TYR A 30 -9.49 -0.28 -8.43
C TYR A 30 -10.87 -0.72 -8.94
N LYS A 31 -10.97 -1.03 -10.23
CA LYS A 31 -12.13 -1.74 -10.74
C LYS A 31 -12.03 -3.17 -10.23
N SER A 32 -13.16 -3.77 -9.84
CA SER A 32 -13.15 -5.16 -9.36
C SER A 32 -12.59 -6.16 -10.37
N ASN A 33 -12.45 -5.76 -11.64
CA ASN A 33 -11.90 -6.57 -12.72
C ASN A 33 -10.58 -6.01 -13.29
N SER A 34 -9.82 -5.22 -12.52
CA SER A 34 -8.50 -4.74 -12.95
C SER A 34 -7.61 -5.89 -13.46
N PRO A 35 -6.83 -5.67 -14.52
CA PRO A 35 -5.97 -6.71 -15.07
C PRO A 35 -4.87 -7.09 -14.06
N PHE A 36 -4.55 -8.38 -13.99
CA PHE A 36 -3.53 -8.89 -13.09
C PHE A 36 -2.73 -10.04 -13.69
N TYR A 37 -1.52 -10.26 -13.18
CA TYR A 37 -0.66 -11.37 -13.55
C TYR A 37 -0.22 -12.13 -12.31
N ILE A 38 -0.22 -13.47 -12.36
CA ILE A 38 0.33 -14.33 -11.31
C ILE A 38 1.71 -14.81 -11.75
N THR A 39 2.75 -14.44 -11.00
CA THR A 39 4.13 -14.85 -11.31
C THR A 39 4.24 -16.38 -11.28
N LYS A 40 4.87 -16.96 -12.30
CA LYS A 40 5.03 -18.43 -12.41
C LYS A 40 6.35 -18.93 -11.80
N LYS A 41 7.31 -18.02 -11.60
CA LYS A 41 8.61 -18.25 -10.96
C LYS A 41 9.00 -17.00 -10.16
N PRO A 42 10.05 -17.04 -9.32
CA PRO A 42 10.59 -15.83 -8.72
C PRO A 42 11.07 -14.85 -9.80
N GLU A 43 10.64 -13.59 -9.71
CA GLU A 43 10.92 -12.54 -10.71
C GLU A 43 11.22 -11.21 -10.03
N ILE A 44 11.95 -10.33 -10.73
CA ILE A 44 12.22 -8.97 -10.25
C ILE A 44 11.11 -8.06 -10.77
N VAL A 45 10.38 -7.41 -9.86
CA VAL A 45 9.32 -6.44 -10.16
C VAL A 45 9.55 -5.20 -9.30
N LYS A 46 9.57 -4.00 -9.89
CA LYS A 46 9.86 -2.74 -9.18
C LYS A 46 11.13 -2.82 -8.34
N HIS A 47 12.16 -3.50 -8.85
CA HIS A 47 13.45 -3.76 -8.18
C HIS A 47 13.36 -4.66 -6.93
N ILE A 48 12.26 -5.40 -6.76
CA ILE A 48 12.04 -6.34 -5.66
C ILE A 48 12.01 -7.75 -6.23
N LEU A 49 12.73 -8.69 -5.60
CA LEU A 49 12.54 -10.11 -5.88
C LEU A 49 11.24 -10.59 -5.24
N VAL A 50 10.25 -10.88 -6.07
CA VAL A 50 8.96 -11.43 -5.63
C VAL A 50 8.94 -12.95 -5.84
N PRO A 51 8.35 -13.73 -4.92
CA PRO A 51 8.24 -15.18 -5.09
C PRO A 51 7.25 -15.56 -6.19
N ALA A 52 7.28 -16.82 -6.62
CA ALA A 52 6.25 -17.39 -7.47
C ALA A 52 4.87 -17.34 -6.77
N GLY A 53 3.80 -17.18 -7.54
CA GLY A 53 2.45 -17.03 -7.01
C GLY A 53 2.12 -15.62 -6.50
N THR A 54 2.99 -14.64 -6.76
CA THR A 54 2.71 -13.23 -6.43
C THR A 54 1.73 -12.65 -7.45
N LYS A 55 0.68 -12.00 -6.95
CA LYS A 55 -0.31 -11.30 -7.77
C LYS A 55 0.16 -9.86 -8.02
N LEU A 56 0.38 -9.53 -9.29
CA LEU A 56 0.68 -8.19 -9.77
C LEU A 56 -0.60 -7.60 -10.34
N VAL A 57 -1.14 -6.55 -9.73
CA VAL A 57 -2.37 -5.89 -10.18
C VAL A 57 -2.00 -4.58 -10.85
N TYR A 58 -2.57 -4.33 -12.02
CA TYR A 58 -2.30 -3.15 -12.83
C TYR A 58 -3.50 -2.20 -12.84
N GLN A 59 -3.24 -0.93 -13.17
CA GLN A 59 -4.29 0.07 -13.36
C GLN A 59 -5.26 -0.36 -14.46
N ALA A 60 -6.55 -0.12 -14.23
CA ALA A 60 -7.58 -0.49 -15.19
C ALA A 60 -7.43 0.31 -16.49
N THR A 61 -7.22 -0.39 -17.61
CA THR A 61 -7.15 0.18 -18.95
C THR A 61 -8.31 -0.35 -19.78
N ALA A 62 -8.85 0.45 -20.70
CA ALA A 62 -9.97 0.04 -21.54
C ALA A 62 -9.63 -1.25 -22.33
N GLY A 63 -10.47 -2.28 -22.18
CA GLY A 63 -10.32 -3.55 -22.88
C GLY A 63 -9.35 -4.57 -22.24
N LEU A 64 -8.75 -4.25 -21.09
CA LEU A 64 -7.87 -5.16 -20.35
C LEU A 64 -8.41 -5.39 -18.95
N GLU A 65 -8.85 -6.62 -18.68
CA GLU A 65 -9.45 -7.04 -17.43
C GLU A 65 -9.08 -8.49 -17.10
N GLY A 66 -9.10 -8.86 -15.81
CA GLY A 66 -8.86 -10.24 -15.36
C GLY A 66 -7.40 -10.73 -15.41
N GLU A 67 -7.19 -12.04 -15.31
CA GLU A 67 -5.84 -12.64 -15.38
C GLU A 67 -5.27 -12.48 -16.79
N GLN A 68 -4.01 -12.05 -16.87
CA GLN A 68 -3.26 -11.91 -18.11
C GLN A 68 -2.26 -13.08 -18.25
N ASP A 69 -2.00 -13.50 -19.48
CA ASP A 69 -1.06 -14.61 -19.75
C ASP A 69 0.41 -14.24 -19.48
N LYS A 70 0.73 -12.94 -19.51
CA LYS A 70 2.09 -12.41 -19.33
C LYS A 70 2.09 -11.18 -18.44
N MET A 71 3.25 -10.92 -17.83
CA MET A 71 3.51 -9.70 -17.09
C MET A 71 3.30 -8.48 -18.00
N MET A 72 2.56 -7.49 -17.50
CA MET A 72 2.32 -6.23 -18.19
C MET A 72 3.38 -5.18 -17.77
N ASP A 73 3.32 -4.01 -18.39
CA ASP A 73 4.22 -2.90 -18.08
C ASP A 73 4.13 -2.48 -16.60
N GLU A 74 5.29 -2.40 -15.95
CA GLU A 74 5.40 -1.99 -14.55
C GLU A 74 5.02 -0.52 -14.32
N GLU A 75 5.03 0.34 -15.34
CA GLU A 75 4.53 1.72 -15.23
C GLU A 75 3.06 1.75 -14.78
N ASN A 76 2.29 0.76 -15.21
CA ASN A 76 0.88 0.60 -14.85
C ASN A 76 0.67 -0.26 -13.59
N LEU A 77 1.74 -0.76 -12.96
CA LEU A 77 1.63 -1.59 -11.76
C LEU A 77 1.07 -0.77 -10.61
N TYR A 78 -0.01 -1.25 -10.03
CA TYR A 78 -0.70 -0.64 -8.91
C TYR A 78 -0.40 -1.36 -7.60
N GLU A 79 -0.31 -2.68 -7.62
CA GLU A 79 -0.21 -3.50 -6.42
C GLU A 79 0.62 -4.77 -6.65
N ILE A 80 1.43 -5.13 -5.65
CA ILE A 80 2.13 -6.40 -5.50
C ILE A 80 1.56 -7.07 -4.25
N LYS A 81 0.91 -8.22 -4.43
CA LYS A 81 0.32 -8.99 -3.33
C LYS A 81 0.84 -10.42 -3.34
N VAL A 82 1.53 -10.79 -2.28
CA VAL A 82 2.04 -12.14 -2.08
C VAL A 82 0.95 -12.96 -1.38
N GLU A 83 0.47 -14.00 -2.04
CA GLU A 83 -0.54 -14.90 -1.50
C GLU A 83 0.10 -16.18 -0.93
N ASN A 84 -0.72 -17.07 -0.37
CA ASN A 84 -0.30 -18.41 0.08
C ASN A 84 0.81 -18.42 1.15
N GLY A 85 0.87 -17.39 1.98
CA GLY A 85 1.80 -17.33 3.09
C GLY A 85 3.25 -17.01 2.70
N GLY A 86 3.54 -16.64 1.46
CA GLY A 86 4.83 -16.07 1.08
C GLY A 86 5.05 -14.66 1.64
N THR A 87 6.29 -14.19 1.58
CA THR A 87 6.67 -12.80 1.95
C THR A 87 7.82 -12.29 1.09
N ILE A 88 7.93 -10.98 0.98
CA ILE A 88 9.09 -10.25 0.47
C ILE A 88 9.90 -9.74 1.67
N ASP A 89 11.24 -9.81 1.61
CA ASP A 89 12.08 -9.09 2.58
C ASP A 89 12.19 -7.62 2.16
N TRP A 90 11.50 -6.74 2.89
CA TRP A 90 11.61 -5.30 2.72
C TRP A 90 12.31 -4.70 3.94
N ALA A 91 13.54 -4.22 3.75
CA ALA A 91 14.38 -3.64 4.80
C ALA A 91 14.63 -4.56 6.03
N GLY A 92 14.60 -5.88 5.85
CA GLY A 92 14.71 -6.87 6.93
C GLY A 92 13.37 -7.26 7.54
N ILE A 93 12.26 -6.74 7.03
CA ILE A 93 10.90 -7.02 7.52
C ILE A 93 10.14 -7.82 6.46
N PRO A 94 9.53 -8.96 6.82
CA PRO A 94 8.63 -9.66 5.92
C PRO A 94 7.40 -8.81 5.61
N VAL A 95 7.11 -8.63 4.32
CA VAL A 95 5.93 -7.90 3.83
C VAL A 95 5.19 -8.77 2.82
N ASN A 96 3.87 -8.64 2.75
CA ASN A 96 3.03 -9.43 1.85
C ASN A 96 2.20 -8.59 0.89
N TRP A 97 2.19 -7.26 1.06
CA TRP A 97 1.39 -6.38 0.24
C TRP A 97 2.02 -5.00 0.10
N ILE A 98 2.18 -4.55 -1.14
CA ILE A 98 2.69 -3.22 -1.50
C ILE A 98 1.74 -2.64 -2.55
N TYR A 99 1.29 -1.40 -2.39
CA TYR A 99 0.50 -0.74 -3.42
C TYR A 99 0.81 0.75 -3.54
N LYS A 100 0.72 1.27 -4.77
CA LYS A 100 0.95 2.67 -5.10
C LYS A 100 -0.06 3.56 -4.39
N PHE A 101 0.34 4.76 -3.97
CA PHE A 101 -0.62 5.72 -3.43
C PHE A 101 -1.74 6.01 -4.43
N PHE A 102 -2.97 6.15 -3.93
CA PHE A 102 -4.13 6.47 -4.75
C PHE A 102 -4.08 7.93 -5.25
N ASN A 103 -3.46 8.83 -4.49
CA ASN A 103 -3.30 10.22 -4.88
C ASN A 103 -2.13 10.35 -5.85
N GLU A 104 -2.42 10.75 -7.09
CA GLU A 104 -1.43 10.91 -8.16
C GLU A 104 -0.41 12.02 -7.89
N ASP A 105 -0.74 13.00 -7.03
CA ASP A 105 0.19 14.04 -6.60
C ASP A 105 1.28 13.51 -5.66
N MET A 106 1.08 12.31 -5.09
CA MET A 106 2.03 11.67 -4.19
C MET A 106 2.89 10.65 -4.94
N SER A 107 4.21 10.82 -4.85
CA SER A 107 5.17 9.84 -5.38
C SER A 107 5.54 8.84 -4.29
N GLY A 108 4.90 7.67 -4.30
CA GLY A 108 5.15 6.65 -3.29
C GLY A 108 4.18 5.48 -3.29
N PHE A 109 4.28 4.69 -2.24
CA PHE A 109 3.52 3.47 -2.04
C PHE A 109 3.31 3.19 -0.55
N ARG A 110 2.31 2.38 -0.24
CA ARG A 110 2.12 1.80 1.09
C ARG A 110 2.57 0.35 1.09
N ILE A 111 3.17 -0.08 2.20
CA ILE A 111 3.63 -1.44 2.42
C ILE A 111 3.02 -1.99 3.70
N TYR A 112 2.57 -3.24 3.66
CA TYR A 112 2.01 -3.96 4.80
C TYR A 112 2.94 -5.08 5.25
N PRO A 113 3.33 -5.07 6.53
CA PRO A 113 4.17 -6.11 7.11
C PRO A 113 3.35 -7.37 7.43
N ASP A 114 4.03 -8.51 7.36
CA ASP A 114 3.57 -9.78 7.91
C ASP A 114 4.36 -10.07 9.19
N PHE A 115 4.00 -9.38 10.28
CA PHE A 115 4.76 -9.45 11.53
C PHE A 115 4.75 -10.84 12.18
N GLU A 116 3.78 -11.70 11.86
CA GLU A 116 3.74 -13.09 12.34
C GLU A 116 4.92 -13.91 11.81
N LYS A 117 5.44 -13.56 10.63
CA LYS A 117 6.60 -14.20 10.01
C LYS A 117 7.92 -13.50 10.32
N MET A 118 7.90 -12.47 11.16
CA MET A 118 9.10 -11.76 11.57
C MET A 118 9.94 -12.67 12.48
N LYS A 119 11.20 -12.90 12.09
CA LYS A 119 12.14 -13.68 12.90
C LYS A 119 12.55 -12.88 14.14
N LYS A 120 12.88 -13.57 15.24
CA LYS A 120 13.37 -12.94 16.49
C LYS A 120 14.63 -12.09 16.32
N GLU A 121 15.38 -12.30 15.24
CA GLU A 121 16.58 -11.55 14.88
C GLU A 121 16.28 -10.22 14.16
N ASN A 122 15.04 -10.02 13.70
CA ASN A 122 14.56 -8.78 13.09
C ASN A 122 14.03 -7.80 14.14
N THR A 123 14.78 -7.59 15.23
CA THR A 123 14.36 -6.76 16.39
C THR A 123 15.09 -5.42 16.48
N GLY A 124 15.63 -4.93 15.37
CA GLY A 124 16.23 -3.59 15.29
C GLY A 124 15.21 -2.51 15.69
N LYS A 125 15.69 -1.34 16.09
CA LYS A 125 14.82 -0.24 16.55
C LYS A 125 13.78 0.17 15.50
N PHE A 126 14.18 0.19 14.22
CA PHE A 126 13.25 0.39 13.09
C PHE A 126 12.09 -0.63 13.12
N ALA A 127 12.40 -1.92 13.21
CA ALA A 127 11.41 -2.99 13.23
C ALA A 127 10.43 -2.87 14.41
N LYS A 128 10.95 -2.54 15.60
CA LYS A 128 10.13 -2.34 16.80
C LYS A 128 9.18 -1.16 16.64
N MET A 129 9.67 -0.03 16.13
CA MET A 129 8.82 1.14 15.88
C MET A 129 7.75 0.83 14.85
N TRP A 130 8.08 0.17 13.74
CA TRP A 130 7.06 -0.21 12.76
C TRP A 130 6.04 -1.20 13.36
N TYR A 131 6.49 -2.18 14.14
CA TYR A 131 5.61 -3.10 14.86
C TYR A 131 4.63 -2.38 15.81
N GLU A 132 5.10 -1.35 16.54
CA GLU A 132 4.26 -0.54 17.42
C GLU A 132 3.17 0.26 16.68
N CYS A 133 3.37 0.58 15.39
CA CYS A 133 2.31 1.17 14.58
C CYS A 133 1.16 0.20 14.30
N ALA A 134 1.43 -1.11 14.34
CA ALA A 134 0.49 -2.21 14.08
C ALA A 134 -0.29 -2.10 12.74
N ASP A 135 0.30 -1.45 11.73
CA ASP A 135 -0.34 -1.18 10.43
C ASP A 135 0.73 -0.97 9.33
N GLY A 136 0.27 -0.79 8.10
CA GLY A 136 1.11 -0.47 6.95
C GLY A 136 1.80 0.90 7.06
N MET A 137 2.94 1.01 6.39
CA MET A 137 3.76 2.22 6.34
C MET A 137 3.69 2.84 4.94
N GLY A 138 3.44 4.14 4.87
CA GLY A 138 3.54 4.91 3.63
C GLY A 138 4.96 5.39 3.42
N ILE A 139 5.48 5.20 2.21
CA ILE A 139 6.84 5.58 1.81
C ILE A 139 6.77 6.54 0.64
N THR A 140 7.41 7.70 0.79
CA THR A 140 7.57 8.68 -0.28
C THR A 140 8.92 8.44 -0.96
N VAL A 141 8.94 8.48 -2.29
CA VAL A 141 10.11 8.18 -3.13
C VAL A 141 10.36 9.25 -4.17
N LYS A 142 11.62 9.35 -4.62
CA LYS A 142 12.04 10.21 -5.73
C LYS A 142 11.60 9.66 -7.08
N SER A 143 11.57 8.33 -7.24
CA SER A 143 11.13 7.63 -8.44
C SER A 143 10.20 6.47 -8.09
N THR A 144 9.06 6.39 -8.77
CA THR A 144 8.07 5.32 -8.62
C THR A 144 8.41 4.03 -9.39
N ALA A 145 9.57 3.98 -10.04
CA ALA A 145 10.09 2.78 -10.72
C ALA A 145 10.73 1.77 -9.74
N ASP A 146 11.06 2.19 -8.52
CA ASP A 146 11.74 1.37 -7.53
C ASP A 146 10.94 1.38 -6.22
N TRP A 147 10.38 0.23 -5.86
CA TRP A 147 9.59 0.05 -4.63
C TRP A 147 10.39 -0.67 -3.54
N SER A 148 11.64 -1.02 -3.82
CA SER A 148 12.53 -1.69 -2.88
C SER A 148 12.92 -0.76 -1.72
N ALA A 149 13.59 -1.31 -0.71
CA ALA A 149 14.14 -0.55 0.40
C ALA A 149 15.42 0.24 0.02
N ASN A 150 15.45 0.86 -1.16
CA ASN A 150 16.56 1.66 -1.66
C ASN A 150 16.56 3.06 -1.03
N LEU A 151 17.45 3.28 -0.06
CA LEU A 151 17.55 4.57 0.63
C LEU A 151 17.95 5.75 -0.26
N ASN A 152 18.54 5.50 -1.44
CA ASN A 152 18.82 6.58 -2.39
C ASN A 152 17.53 7.08 -3.06
N ASN A 153 16.53 6.19 -3.18
CA ASN A 153 15.23 6.50 -3.77
C ASN A 153 14.21 6.97 -2.72
N ILE A 154 14.26 6.45 -1.49
CA ILE A 154 13.34 6.84 -0.41
C ILE A 154 13.63 8.27 0.05
N SER A 155 12.62 9.13 0.01
CA SER A 155 12.70 10.52 0.48
C SER A 155 12.14 10.71 1.89
N ASP A 156 11.12 9.94 2.29
CA ASP A 156 10.53 10.03 3.64
C ASP A 156 9.68 8.79 4.01
N VAL A 157 9.37 8.67 5.30
CA VAL A 157 8.27 7.86 5.81
C VAL A 157 7.04 8.76 5.96
N GLU A 158 6.09 8.62 5.04
CA GLU A 158 4.90 9.45 4.92
C GLU A 158 3.87 9.17 6.03
N SER A 159 3.73 7.90 6.42
CA SER A 159 2.77 7.49 7.43
C SER A 159 3.14 6.14 8.05
N CYS A 160 2.61 5.89 9.24
CA CYS A 160 2.65 4.60 9.91
C CYS A 160 1.27 4.37 10.54
N GLY A 161 0.41 3.66 9.80
CA GLY A 161 -1.01 3.54 10.11
C GLY A 161 -1.78 4.86 10.10
N VAL A 162 -2.92 4.88 10.78
CA VAL A 162 -3.77 6.08 10.93
C VAL A 162 -3.25 7.06 11.99
N ASN A 163 -2.39 6.58 12.89
CA ASN A 163 -1.94 7.33 14.08
C ASN A 163 -0.77 8.29 13.80
N TYR A 164 -0.02 8.06 12.73
CA TYR A 164 1.16 8.87 12.39
C TYR A 164 1.12 9.19 10.90
N GLN A 165 0.87 10.46 10.54
CA GLN A 165 0.75 10.88 9.15
C GLN A 165 1.38 12.27 8.96
N ARG A 166 2.18 12.45 7.89
CA ARG A 166 2.74 13.77 7.52
C ARG A 166 1.70 14.83 7.21
N PHE A 167 0.47 14.41 6.90
CA PHE A 167 -0.68 15.31 6.72
C PHE A 167 -0.90 16.25 7.93
N PHE A 168 -0.72 15.75 9.16
CA PHE A 168 -0.90 16.54 10.39
C PHE A 168 0.39 17.28 10.79
N LYS A 169 0.73 18.33 10.02
CA LYS A 169 2.00 19.06 10.14
C LYS A 169 2.23 19.71 11.51
N ASP A 170 1.16 20.14 12.19
CA ASP A 170 1.25 20.83 13.48
C ASP A 170 1.36 19.87 14.68
N ASP A 171 1.10 18.56 14.48
CA ASP A 171 1.29 17.55 15.52
C ASP A 171 2.77 17.15 15.60
N LYS A 172 3.51 17.87 16.45
CA LYS A 172 4.94 17.62 16.68
C LYS A 172 5.22 16.19 17.14
N LYS A 173 4.32 15.54 17.89
CA LYS A 173 4.53 14.17 18.36
C LYS A 173 4.50 13.21 17.17
N MET A 174 3.54 13.37 16.26
CA MET A 174 3.48 12.58 15.03
C MET A 174 4.69 12.83 14.12
N GLN A 175 5.05 14.10 13.90
CA GLN A 175 6.20 14.45 13.05
C GLN A 175 7.51 13.87 13.60
N ASN A 176 7.76 14.04 14.90
CA ASN A 176 8.97 13.51 15.55
C ASN A 176 9.04 11.97 15.50
N TYR A 177 7.88 11.31 15.59
CA TYR A 177 7.80 9.85 15.47
C TYR A 177 8.21 9.39 14.06
N LEU A 178 7.64 10.01 13.02
CA LEU A 178 7.95 9.68 11.63
C LEU A 178 9.41 10.02 11.27
N ASP A 179 9.92 11.15 11.76
CA ASP A 179 11.35 11.52 11.61
C ASP A 179 12.27 10.48 12.25
N SER A 180 11.90 10.00 13.45
CA SER A 180 12.65 8.98 14.15
C SER A 180 12.58 7.63 13.42
N LEU A 181 11.39 7.25 12.95
CA LEU A 181 11.19 6.01 12.18
C LEU A 181 12.04 6.02 10.90
N PHE A 182 12.03 7.14 10.17
CA PHE A 182 12.82 7.30 8.96
C PHE A 182 14.33 7.30 9.24
N SER A 183 14.76 7.94 10.34
CA SER A 183 16.15 7.92 10.78
C SER A 183 16.63 6.50 11.10
N GLU A 184 15.81 5.71 11.79
CA GLU A 184 16.14 4.31 12.10
C GLU A 184 16.13 3.40 10.87
N LEU A 185 15.23 3.64 9.89
CA LEU A 185 15.27 2.98 8.58
C LEU A 185 16.61 3.24 7.86
N LYS A 186 17.10 4.48 7.89
CA LYS A 186 18.40 4.80 7.29
C LYS A 186 19.56 4.07 7.95
N LYS A 187 19.53 3.94 9.29
CA LYS A 187 20.57 3.23 10.05
C LYS A 187 20.55 1.72 9.82
N SER A 188 19.36 1.12 9.70
CA SER A 188 19.23 -0.34 9.53
C SER A 188 19.88 -0.84 8.23
N ALA A 189 19.88 -0.03 7.18
CA ALA A 189 20.57 -0.35 5.93
C ALA A 189 22.10 -0.30 6.05
N VAL A 190 22.65 0.64 6.82
CA VAL A 190 24.11 0.77 7.04
C VAL A 190 24.66 -0.47 7.76
N LEU A 191 23.87 -1.02 8.70
CA LEU A 191 24.26 -2.23 9.45
C LEU A 191 24.26 -3.52 8.62
N LYS A 192 23.53 -3.57 7.50
CA LYS A 192 23.56 -4.72 6.57
C LYS A 192 24.78 -4.72 5.64
N ILE A 193 25.47 -3.59 5.46
CA ILE A 193 26.69 -3.47 4.63
C ILE A 193 27.97 -3.78 5.44
N ALA A 194 27.91 -3.62 6.77
CA ALA A 194 29.05 -3.82 7.67
C ALA A 194 29.17 -5.25 8.26
N ARG A 195 28.34 -6.20 7.79
CA ARG A 195 28.38 -7.62 8.15
C ARG A 195 28.64 -8.44 6.90
#